data_AF-A0A7J9FF69-F1
#
_entry.id   AF-A0A7J9FF69-F1
#
_cell.length_a   1.000
_cell.length_b   1.000
_cell.length_c   1.000
_cell.angle_alpha   90.00
_cell.angle_beta   90.00
_cell.angle_gamma   90.00
#
_symmetry.space_group_name_H-M   'P 1'
#
loop_
_entity.id
_entity.type
_entity.pdbx_description
1 polymer ?
#
loop_
_entity_poly.entity_id
_entity_poly.type
_entity_poly.pdbx_seq_one_letter_code
_entity_poly.pdbx_strand_id
1 'polypeptide(L)' 'MDCLLSSMVAGDKSWNLDLFRLWVSEETINKIAGVPPPHPFSDPDKITWGATSTGSFSLKSTYGKI' A
#
# COMPACT_ATOMS: atom_id res chain seq x y z
N MET A 1 -20.82 -4.46 -0.87
CA MET A 1 -19.78 -4.39 -1.93
C MET A 1 -18.54 -3.93 -1.23
N ASP A 2 -17.83 -4.86 -0.62
CA ASP A 2 -16.61 -4.60 0.12
C ASP A 2 -15.49 -4.48 -0.91
N CYS A 3 -15.33 -3.28 -1.50
CA CYS A 3 -14.25 -2.97 -2.42
C CYS A 3 -12.93 -2.89 -1.63
N LEU A 4 -12.40 -4.05 -1.24
CA LEU A 4 -11.13 -4.13 -0.52
C LEU A 4 -10.00 -3.60 -1.40
N LEU A 5 -9.23 -2.63 -0.90
CA LEU A 5 -8.12 -2.03 -1.63
C LEU A 5 -7.10 -3.09 -2.10
N SER A 6 -7.00 -4.22 -1.39
CA SER A 6 -6.18 -5.38 -1.77
C SER A 6 -6.60 -6.03 -3.09
N SER A 7 -7.87 -5.94 -3.50
CA SER A 7 -8.32 -6.45 -4.80
C SER A 7 -7.96 -5.53 -5.97
N MET A 8 -7.46 -4.32 -5.68
CA MET A 8 -6.99 -3.35 -6.69
C MET A 8 -5.49 -3.50 -6.98
N VAL A 9 -4.84 -4.47 -6.34
CA VAL A 9 -3.41 -4.77 -6.52
C VAL A 9 -3.29 -5.99 -7.44
N ALA A 10 -2.41 -5.90 -8.43
CA ALA A 10 -2.09 -7.00 -9.33
C ALA A 10 -1.25 -8.09 -8.62
N GLY A 11 -1.16 -9.29 -9.22
CA GLY A 11 -0.45 -10.43 -8.62
C GLY A 11 1.05 -10.19 -8.37
N ASP A 12 1.63 -9.21 -9.04
CA ASP A 12 3.02 -8.76 -8.89
C ASP A 12 3.19 -7.70 -7.77
N LYS A 13 2.14 -7.42 -6.99
CA LYS A 13 2.09 -6.41 -5.93
C LYS A 13 2.14 -4.96 -6.45
N SER A 14 1.92 -4.73 -7.75
CA SER A 14 1.74 -3.39 -8.32
C SER A 14 0.26 -2.98 -8.38
N TRP A 15 -0.05 -1.72 -8.67
CA TRP A 15 -1.43 -1.31 -8.89
C TRP A 15 -2.01 -1.94 -10.17
N ASN A 16 -3.26 -2.41 -10.10
CA ASN A 16 -4.01 -2.79 -11.28
C ASN A 16 -4.56 -1.53 -11.99
N LEU A 17 -3.71 -0.88 -12.80
CA LEU A 17 -4.05 0.37 -13.49
C LEU A 17 -5.21 0.20 -14.49
N ASP A 18 -5.35 -0.97 -15.10
CA ASP A 18 -6.46 -1.25 -16.03
C ASP A 18 -7.80 -1.28 -15.31
N LEU A 19 -7.84 -1.72 -14.05
CA LEU A 19 -9.03 -1.57 -13.22
C LEU A 19 -9.36 -0.09 -13.03
N PHE A 20 -8.38 0.75 -12.64
CA PHE A 20 -8.62 2.17 -12.39
C PHE A 20 -9.06 2.95 -13.64
N ARG A 21 -8.58 2.58 -14.84
CA ARG A 21 -9.00 3.16 -16.12
C ARG A 21 -10.51 3.08 -16.38
N LEU A 22 -11.19 2.11 -15.77
CA LEU A 22 -12.64 1.97 -15.91
C LEU A 22 -13.45 2.96 -15.06
N TRP A 23 -12.84 3.52 -14.00
CA TRP A 23 -13.55 4.30 -12.97
C TRP A 23 -13.11 5.76 -12.86
N VAL A 24 -11.85 6.06 -13.22
CA VAL A 24 -11.25 7.37 -13.01
C VAL A 24 -10.47 7.87 -14.23
N SER A 25 -10.23 9.19 -14.28
CA SER A 25 -9.46 9.83 -15.34
C SER A 25 -7.97 9.48 -15.27
N GLU A 26 -7.27 9.62 -16.39
CA GLU A 26 -5.82 9.37 -16.50
C GLU A 26 -4.99 10.25 -15.54
N GLU A 27 -5.42 11.49 -15.29
CA GLU A 27 -4.80 12.37 -14.28
C GLU A 27 -4.85 11.74 -12.88
N THR A 28 -5.97 11.13 -12.52
CA THR A 28 -6.17 10.46 -11.22
C THR A 28 -5.33 9.19 -11.13
N ILE A 29 -5.23 8.45 -12.24
CA ILE A 29 -4.40 7.24 -12.34
C ILE A 29 -2.93 7.57 -12.13
N ASN A 30 -2.44 8.67 -12.70
CA ASN A 30 -1.06 9.12 -12.50
C ASN A 30 -0.77 9.46 -11.03
N LYS A 31 -1.75 10.03 -10.31
CA LYS A 31 -1.62 10.26 -8.86
C LYS A 31 -1.59 8.95 -8.08
N ILE A 32 -2.43 7.98 -8.43
CA ILE A 32 -2.46 6.65 -7.78
C ILE A 32 -1.16 5.89 -8.04
N ALA A 33 -0.66 5.89 -9.28
CA ALA A 33 0.59 5.22 -9.66
C ALA A 33 1.81 5.77 -8.91
N GLY A 34 1.78 7.03 -8.48
CA GLY A 34 2.82 7.65 -7.65
C GLY A 34 2.80 7.23 -6.18
N VAL A 35 1.70 6.63 -5.70
CA VAL A 35 1.59 6.10 -4.34
C VAL A 35 1.91 4.60 -4.39
N PRO A 36 2.71 4.03 -3.47
CA PRO A 36 2.91 2.60 -3.43
C PRO A 36 1.61 1.86 -3.03
N PRO A 37 1.28 0.72 -3.67
CA PRO A 37 0.13 -0.09 -3.27
C PRO A 37 0.25 -0.57 -1.82
N PRO A 38 -0.88 -0.81 -1.13
CA PRO A 38 -0.88 -1.24 0.25
C PRO A 38 -0.10 -2.55 0.40
N HIS A 39 0.85 -2.59 1.35
CA HIS A 39 1.65 -3.78 1.57
C HIS A 39 0.77 -4.87 2.20
N PRO A 40 0.72 -6.10 1.66
CA PRO A 40 -0.17 -7.16 2.14
C PRO A 40 0.15 -7.70 3.55
N PHE A 41 1.17 -7.14 4.21
CA PHE A 41 1.69 -7.61 5.51
C PHE A 41 1.99 -6.47 6.48
N SER A 42 1.56 -5.25 6.18
CA SER A 42 1.59 -4.18 7.17
C SER A 42 0.40 -4.38 8.10
N ASP A 43 0.67 -5.09 9.21
CA ASP A 43 -0.05 -4.88 10.47
C ASP A 43 -0.32 -3.37 10.63
N PRO A 44 -1.50 -2.91 11.09
CA PRO A 44 -1.78 -1.48 11.26
C PRO A 44 -0.71 -0.72 12.05
N ASP A 45 0.11 -1.43 12.83
CA ASP A 45 1.25 -0.88 13.57
C ASP A 45 2.56 -0.72 12.75
N LYS A 46 2.59 -1.14 11.48
CA LYS A 46 3.82 -1.36 10.72
C LYS A 46 3.91 -0.42 9.53
N ILE A 47 4.84 0.53 9.59
CA ILE A 47 5.17 1.43 8.49
C ILE A 47 6.25 0.82 7.61
N THR A 48 6.15 1.00 6.29
CA THR A 48 7.22 0.63 5.36
C THR A 48 8.34 1.65 5.50
N TRP A 49 9.52 1.19 5.91
CA TRP A 49 10.65 2.06 6.24
C TRP A 49 11.94 1.54 5.60
N GLY A 50 12.33 2.18 4.50
CA GLY A 50 13.46 1.76 3.66
C GLY A 50 14.84 1.85 4.33
N ALA A 51 14.96 2.52 5.48
CA ALA A 51 16.23 2.60 6.20
C ALA A 51 16.51 1.41 7.14
N THR A 52 15.61 0.43 7.21
CA THR A 52 15.80 -0.80 7.99
C THR A 52 16.11 -1.97 7.08
N SER A 53 16.92 -2.91 7.55
CA SER A 53 17.27 -4.15 6.84
C SER A 53 16.05 -5.03 6.52
N THR A 54 14.96 -4.87 7.25
CA THR A 54 13.66 -5.55 7.05
C THR A 54 12.64 -4.71 6.27
N GLY A 55 13.00 -3.48 5.85
CA GLY A 55 12.15 -2.57 5.09
C GLY A 55 10.89 -2.10 5.83
N SER A 56 10.83 -2.27 7.16
CA SER A 56 9.63 -1.95 7.94
C SER A 56 9.95 -1.64 9.40
N PHE A 57 9.12 -0.77 10.00
CA PHE A 57 9.23 -0.34 11.38
C PHE A 57 7.87 -0.48 12.08
N SER A 58 7.87 -0.97 13.32
CA SER A 58 6.66 -1.16 14.14
C SER A 58 6.59 -0.11 15.25
N LEU A 59 5.47 0.61 15.35
CA LEU A 59 5.31 1.74 16.26
C LEU A 59 5.09 1.28 17.72
N LYS A 60 4.14 0.38 17.95
CA LYS A 60 3.70 -0.13 19.25
C LYS A 60 4.77 -0.95 19.92
N SER A 61 5.51 -1.78 19.19
CA SER A 61 6.62 -2.54 19.78
C SER A 61 7.80 -1.64 20.18
N THR A 62 7.96 -0.50 19.51
CA THR A 62 9.08 0.43 19.75
C THR A 62 8.78 1.39 20.90
N TYR A 63 7.57 1.95 20.95
CA TYR A 63 7.18 2.93 21.97
C TYR A 63 6.36 2.35 23.13
N GLY A 64 5.79 1.15 22.99
CA GLY A 64 5.07 0.46 24.07
C GLY A 64 5.99 -0.18 25.11
N LYS A 65 7.30 0.05 25.02
CA LYS A 65 8.33 -0.44 25.95
C LYS A 65 8.91 0.67 26.85
N ILE A 66 8.34 1.87 26.79
CA ILE A 66 8.70 3.01 27.66
C ILE A 66 7.91 2.92 28.97
#